data_AF-A0A433QDM8-F1
#
_entry.id   AF-A0A433QDM8-F1
#
_cell.length_a   1.000
_cell.length_b   1.000
_cell.length_c   1.000
_cell.angle_alpha   90.00
_cell.angle_beta   90.00
_cell.angle_gamma   90.00
#
_symmetry.space_group_name_H-M   'P 1'
#
loop_
_entity.id
_entity.type
_entity.pdbx_description
1 polymer ?
#
loop_
_entity_poly.entity_id
_entity_poly.type
_entity_poly.pdbx_seq_one_letter_code
_entity_poly.pdbx_strand_id
1 'polypeptide(L)'
;MLTVGKRITDFANHHELLTVLRDALGGLQQLTVIGICHHNVSINNIVIGPTGYGVIIDLDYAVFIKDLQSNAKHHHRTGTGLFMAIHILLGDKVYMHSHDIESLFYVFIWICCYYGRTTVSHDRPNLDEWTRGSLHGIAMLKAGMMNAQLFETSVLAAFHPKFDDLKEFV
;
A
#
# COMPACT_ATOMS: atom_id res chain seq x y z
N MET A 1 27.14 8.88 6.01
CA MET A 1 25.93 8.49 6.76
C MET A 1 25.68 7.02 6.52
N LEU A 2 25.60 6.21 7.57
CA LEU A 2 25.14 4.82 7.46
C LEU A 2 23.62 4.87 7.26
N THR A 3 23.13 4.37 6.13
CA THR A 3 21.71 4.21 5.89
C THR A 3 21.19 3.16 6.87
N VAL A 4 20.19 3.51 7.70
CA VAL A 4 19.66 2.63 8.76
C VAL A 4 18.77 1.51 8.16
N GLY A 5 18.50 1.52 6.85
CA GLY A 5 17.79 0.46 6.13
C GLY A 5 17.88 0.64 4.61
N LYS A 6 17.40 -0.35 3.87
CA LYS A 6 17.22 -0.30 2.39
C LYS A 6 15.74 -0.18 2.05
N ARG A 7 15.41 0.26 0.83
CA ARG A 7 14.01 0.38 0.40
C ARG A 7 13.40 -1.01 0.33
N ILE A 8 12.08 -1.13 0.53
CA ILE A 8 11.39 -2.41 0.31
C ILE A 8 11.66 -2.96 -1.09
N THR A 9 11.83 -2.12 -2.11
CA THR A 9 12.17 -2.54 -3.48
C THR A 9 13.56 -3.15 -3.63
N ASP A 10 14.43 -3.05 -2.63
CA ASP A 10 15.78 -3.62 -2.66
C ASP A 10 15.80 -5.02 -2.00
N PHE A 11 14.65 -5.70 -1.96
CA PHE A 11 14.52 -7.08 -1.47
C PHE A 11 15.31 -8.08 -2.34
N ALA A 12 15.84 -9.14 -1.74
CA ALA A 12 16.68 -10.14 -2.36
C ALA A 12 15.88 -11.29 -3.00
N ASN A 13 14.74 -11.65 -2.41
CA ASN A 13 13.84 -12.71 -2.86
C ASN A 13 12.43 -12.51 -2.29
N HIS A 14 11.45 -13.30 -2.75
CA HIS A 14 10.06 -13.20 -2.27
C HIS A 14 9.91 -13.46 -0.78
N HIS A 15 10.73 -14.34 -0.19
CA HIS A 15 10.69 -14.59 1.24
C HIS A 15 11.06 -13.32 2.04
N GLU A 16 12.08 -12.56 1.63
CA GLU A 16 12.42 -11.27 2.25
C GLU A 16 11.29 -10.25 2.03
N LEU A 17 10.71 -10.16 0.83
CA LEU A 17 9.58 -9.27 0.56
C LEU A 17 8.38 -9.57 1.47
N LEU A 18 7.96 -10.83 1.55
CA LEU A 18 6.82 -11.26 2.38
C LEU A 18 7.12 -11.09 3.87
N THR A 19 8.37 -11.33 4.28
CA THR A 19 8.84 -11.06 5.66
C THR A 19 8.69 -9.58 6.00
N VAL A 20 9.15 -8.70 5.11
CA VAL A 20 9.10 -7.25 5.30
C VAL A 20 7.65 -6.75 5.36
N LEU A 21 6.77 -7.23 4.49
CA LEU A 21 5.35 -6.88 4.50
C LEU A 21 4.64 -7.39 5.76
N ARG A 22 4.93 -8.62 6.20
CA ARG A 22 4.41 -9.18 7.45
C ARG A 22 4.84 -8.35 8.66
N ASP A 23 6.11 -7.97 8.72
CA ASP A 23 6.63 -7.19 9.84
C ASP A 23 6.07 -5.76 9.84
N ALA A 24 5.88 -5.15 8.66
CA ALA A 24 5.18 -3.87 8.51
C ALA A 24 3.73 -3.96 8.99
N LEU A 25 3.01 -5.05 8.67
CA LEU A 25 1.68 -5.32 9.21
C LEU A 25 1.71 -5.41 10.74
N GLY A 26 2.71 -6.09 11.31
CA GLY A 26 2.93 -6.13 12.76
C GLY A 26 3.14 -4.74 13.38
N GLY A 27 3.90 -3.87 12.71
CA GLY A 27 4.07 -2.46 13.11
C GLY A 27 2.75 -1.67 13.09
N LEU A 28 1.95 -1.83 12.02
CA LEU A 28 0.63 -1.20 11.94
C LEU A 28 -0.33 -1.71 13.02
N GLN A 29 -0.28 -3.00 13.36
CA GLN A 29 -1.05 -3.57 14.46
C GLN A 29 -0.63 -2.96 15.81
N GLN A 30 0.67 -2.76 16.05
CA GLN A 30 1.16 -2.10 17.27
C GLN A 30 0.67 -0.65 17.37
N LEU A 31 0.70 0.11 16.27
CA LEU A 31 0.13 1.46 16.22
C LEU A 31 -1.38 1.43 16.53
N THR A 32 -2.10 0.47 15.96
CA THR A 32 -3.55 0.30 16.18
C THR A 32 -3.86 0.04 17.66
N VAL A 33 -3.07 -0.79 18.34
CA VAL A 33 -3.23 -1.10 19.77
C VAL A 33 -3.13 0.14 20.65
N ILE A 34 -2.25 1.08 20.30
CA ILE A 34 -2.12 2.37 21.01
C ILE A 34 -3.05 3.46 20.46
N GLY A 35 -3.97 3.10 19.56
CA GLY A 35 -4.99 4.01 19.03
C GLY A 35 -4.49 4.97 17.96
N ILE A 36 -3.40 4.64 17.27
CA ILE A 36 -2.81 5.44 16.19
C ILE A 36 -3.08 4.76 14.84
N CYS A 37 -3.46 5.56 13.85
CA CYS A 37 -3.43 5.19 12.44
C CYS A 37 -2.30 5.91 11.73
N HIS A 38 -1.62 5.24 10.81
CA HIS A 38 -0.46 5.76 10.11
C HIS A 38 -0.83 6.76 9.01
N HIS A 39 -1.93 6.54 8.28
CA HIS A 39 -2.46 7.41 7.22
C HIS A 39 -1.63 7.58 5.95
N ASN A 40 -0.38 7.12 5.93
CA ASN A 40 0.55 7.35 4.82
C ASN A 40 1.37 6.08 4.50
N VAL A 41 0.74 4.91 4.59
CA VAL A 41 1.37 3.65 4.18
C VAL A 41 1.63 3.70 2.68
N SER A 42 2.91 3.57 2.30
CA SER A 42 3.36 3.61 0.91
C SER A 42 4.65 2.82 0.76
N ILE A 43 5.05 2.54 -0.48
CA ILE A 43 6.31 1.83 -0.76
C ILE A 43 7.55 2.56 -0.22
N ASN A 44 7.49 3.89 -0.09
CA ASN A 44 8.60 4.69 0.42
C ASN A 44 8.68 4.69 1.96
N ASN A 45 7.59 4.30 2.62
CA ASN A 45 7.44 4.34 4.07
C ASN A 45 7.58 2.95 4.70
N ILE A 46 8.00 1.95 3.92
CA ILE A 46 8.36 0.62 4.39
C ILE A 46 9.81 0.37 4.01
N VAL A 47 10.63 0.08 5.02
CA VAL A 47 12.06 -0.17 4.85
C VAL A 47 12.42 -1.56 5.34
N ILE A 48 13.48 -2.11 4.75
CA ILE A 48 14.12 -3.33 5.23
C ILE A 48 15.22 -2.87 6.19
N GLY A 49 15.05 -3.19 7.47
CA GLY A 49 16.00 -2.86 8.51
C GLY A 49 17.32 -3.63 8.38
N PRO A 50 18.34 -3.28 9.17
CA PRO A 50 19.68 -3.88 9.07
C PRO A 50 19.69 -5.40 9.33
N THR A 51 18.69 -5.88 10.06
CA THR A 51 18.49 -7.28 10.44
C THR A 51 17.60 -8.06 9.45
N GLY A 52 17.15 -7.42 8.36
CA GLY A 52 16.27 -8.03 7.35
C GLY A 52 14.77 -7.97 7.68
N TYR A 53 14.38 -7.47 8.85
CA TYR A 53 12.98 -7.27 9.22
C TYR A 53 12.38 -6.02 8.56
N GLY A 54 11.08 -6.07 8.31
CA GLY A 54 10.34 -4.90 7.82
C GLY A 54 10.06 -3.89 8.91
N VAL A 55 10.18 -2.61 8.58
CA VAL A 55 9.86 -1.50 9.47
C VAL A 55 8.98 -0.49 8.74
N ILE A 56 7.82 -0.20 9.32
CA ILE A 56 6.98 0.93 8.90
C ILE A 56 7.53 2.22 9.53
N ILE A 57 7.72 3.27 8.73
CA ILE A 57 8.33 4.54 9.11
C ILE A 57 7.47 5.72 8.63
N ASP A 58 7.86 6.95 8.95
CA ASP A 58 7.17 8.18 8.54
C ASP A 58 5.78 8.36 9.17
N LEU A 59 5.79 8.71 10.46
CA LEU A 59 4.59 8.97 11.25
C LEU A 59 4.14 10.44 11.20
N ASP A 60 4.66 11.26 10.28
CA ASP A 60 4.35 12.70 10.20
C ASP A 60 2.86 12.98 9.90
N TYR A 61 2.20 12.02 9.27
CA TYR A 61 0.76 12.06 8.98
C TYR A 61 -0.08 11.19 9.94
N ALA A 62 0.56 10.55 10.92
CA ALA A 62 -0.13 9.67 11.85
C ALA A 62 -1.07 10.45 12.77
N VAL A 63 -2.21 9.86 13.10
CA VAL A 63 -3.25 10.49 13.90
C VAL A 63 -3.81 9.53 14.92
N PHE A 64 -4.30 10.07 16.05
CA PHE A 64 -5.05 9.26 17.00
C PHE A 64 -6.49 9.05 16.49
N ILE A 65 -6.97 7.81 16.54
CA ILE A 65 -8.32 7.42 16.09
C ILE A 65 -9.41 8.23 16.80
N LYS A 66 -9.22 8.52 18.09
CA LYS A 66 -10.15 9.34 18.89
C LYS A 66 -10.29 10.78 18.37
N ASP A 67 -9.22 11.33 17.77
CA ASP A 67 -9.20 12.70 17.27
C ASP A 67 -9.92 12.79 15.91
N LEU A 68 -9.89 11.71 15.12
CA LEU A 68 -10.64 11.58 13.86
C LEU A 68 -12.15 11.51 14.08
N GLN A 69 -12.59 10.81 15.14
CA GLN A 69 -14.00 10.69 15.49
C GLN A 69 -14.60 12.01 16.01
N SER A 70 -13.77 12.88 16.60
CA SER A 70 -14.19 14.15 17.18
C SER A 70 -14.07 15.34 16.22
N ASN A 71 -13.12 15.32 15.27
CA ASN A 71 -12.85 16.43 14.34
C ASN A 71 -13.11 16.07 12.87
N ALA A 72 -14.35 15.73 12.53
CA ALA A 72 -14.81 15.40 11.16
C ALA A 72 -14.69 16.52 10.10
N LYS A 73 -13.90 17.59 10.32
CA LYS A 73 -13.86 18.76 9.46
C LYS A 73 -12.53 19.06 8.76
N HIS A 74 -11.37 18.50 9.14
CA HIS A 74 -10.11 19.03 8.62
C HIS A 74 -8.98 18.03 8.34
N HIS A 75 -9.27 16.82 7.88
CA HIS A 75 -8.21 15.97 7.32
C HIS A 75 -8.17 16.13 5.81
N HIS A 76 -7.19 16.92 5.35
CA HIS A 76 -6.83 16.96 3.94
C HIS A 76 -6.47 15.54 3.51
N ARG A 77 -7.05 15.08 2.39
CA ARG A 77 -6.65 13.81 1.73
C ARG A 77 -5.19 13.97 1.33
N THR A 78 -4.32 13.53 2.22
CA THR A 78 -2.87 13.57 2.10
C THR A 78 -2.42 12.14 1.87
N GLY A 79 -1.42 11.94 1.01
CA GLY A 79 -0.95 10.62 0.60
C GLY A 79 -0.99 10.40 -0.91
N THR A 80 -0.31 9.36 -1.36
CA THR A 80 -0.27 8.98 -2.78
C THR A 80 -1.56 8.23 -3.11
N GLY A 81 -2.41 8.76 -3.99
CA GLY A 81 -3.70 8.15 -4.36
C GLY A 81 -3.60 6.67 -4.79
N LEU A 82 -2.43 6.29 -5.31
CA LEU A 82 -2.05 4.92 -5.63
C LEU A 82 -2.20 3.94 -4.46
N PHE A 83 -1.79 4.33 -3.25
CA PHE A 83 -1.82 3.46 -2.06
C PHE A 83 -2.98 3.78 -1.12
N MET A 84 -3.70 4.87 -1.34
CA MET A 84 -4.83 5.27 -0.49
C MET A 84 -6.00 4.29 -0.59
N ALA A 85 -6.60 3.94 0.55
CA ALA A 85 -7.80 3.11 0.63
C ALA A 85 -9.00 3.70 -0.13
N ILE A 86 -9.87 2.85 -0.69
CA ILE A 86 -11.04 3.22 -1.51
C ILE A 86 -11.95 4.20 -0.78
N HIS A 87 -12.32 3.89 0.47
CA HIS A 87 -13.23 4.71 1.26
C HIS A 87 -12.65 6.11 1.53
N ILE A 88 -11.34 6.21 1.75
CA ILE A 88 -10.64 7.49 1.91
C ILE A 88 -10.61 8.28 0.59
N LEU A 89 -10.42 7.60 -0.55
CA LEU A 89 -10.52 8.22 -1.88
C LEU A 89 -11.94 8.71 -2.19
N LEU A 90 -12.98 8.00 -1.72
CA LEU A 90 -14.38 8.44 -1.83
C LEU A 90 -14.70 9.64 -0.93
N GLY A 91 -13.88 9.88 0.10
CA GLY A 91 -14.01 11.03 0.99
C GLY A 91 -14.59 10.72 2.34
N ASP A 92 -14.60 9.45 2.74
CA ASP A 92 -14.98 9.07 4.08
C ASP A 92 -14.09 9.79 5.09
N LYS A 93 -14.75 10.36 6.09
CA LYS A 93 -14.10 11.17 7.13
C LYS A 93 -13.72 10.34 8.34
N VAL A 94 -14.25 9.12 8.41
CA VAL A 94 -13.96 8.17 9.48
C VAL A 94 -12.82 7.30 8.99
N TYR A 95 -11.64 7.50 9.55
CA TYR A 95 -10.51 6.64 9.28
C TYR A 95 -10.46 5.50 10.30
N MET A 96 -10.11 4.30 9.82
CA MET A 96 -10.00 3.08 10.59
C MET A 96 -8.66 2.41 10.27
N HIS A 97 -8.15 1.61 11.21
CA HIS A 97 -6.91 0.83 11.02
C HIS A 97 -6.97 -0.09 9.79
N SER A 98 -8.17 -0.53 9.38
CA SER A 98 -8.36 -1.31 8.15
C SER A 98 -7.89 -0.59 6.89
N HIS A 99 -7.89 0.75 6.87
CA HIS A 99 -7.41 1.53 5.74
C HIS A 99 -5.89 1.49 5.60
N ASP A 100 -5.14 1.44 6.71
CA ASP A 100 -3.68 1.25 6.66
C ASP A 100 -3.34 -0.16 6.13
N ILE A 101 -4.15 -1.17 6.50
CA ILE A 101 -4.01 -2.55 5.99
C ILE A 101 -4.33 -2.63 4.49
N GLU A 102 -5.41 -1.99 4.04
CA GLU A 102 -5.77 -1.89 2.62
C GLU A 102 -4.66 -1.18 1.82
N SER A 103 -4.06 -0.15 2.40
CA SER A 103 -2.92 0.56 1.79
C SER A 103 -1.68 -0.33 1.68
N LEU A 104 -1.40 -1.16 2.70
CA LEU A 104 -0.31 -2.15 2.66
C LEU A 104 -0.56 -3.20 1.55
N PHE A 105 -1.80 -3.64 1.37
CA PHE A 105 -2.17 -4.54 0.27
C PHE A 105 -1.92 -3.91 -1.10
N TYR A 106 -2.20 -2.62 -1.27
CA TYR A 106 -1.87 -1.90 -2.50
C TYR A 106 -0.36 -1.74 -2.74
N VAL A 107 0.46 -1.63 -1.68
CA VAL A 107 1.92 -1.70 -1.82
C VAL A 107 2.34 -3.06 -2.37
N PHE A 108 1.80 -4.15 -1.84
CA PHE A 108 2.09 -5.51 -2.31
C PHE A 108 1.71 -5.69 -3.79
N ILE A 109 0.48 -5.32 -4.17
CA ILE A 109 0.02 -5.38 -5.57
C ILE A 109 0.96 -4.57 -6.48
N TRP A 110 1.32 -3.36 -6.07
CA TRP A 110 2.18 -2.51 -6.87
C TRP A 110 3.56 -3.13 -7.09
N ILE A 111 4.15 -3.73 -6.06
CA ILE A 111 5.44 -4.43 -6.20
C ILE A 111 5.31 -5.60 -7.17
N CYS A 112 4.30 -6.45 -7.01
CA CYS A 112 4.12 -7.62 -7.89
C CYS A 112 3.89 -7.23 -9.35
N CYS A 113 3.21 -6.10 -9.58
CA CYS A 113 2.92 -5.60 -10.91
C CYS A 113 4.12 -4.87 -11.56
N TYR A 114 4.87 -4.04 -10.83
CA TYR A 114 5.85 -3.13 -11.43
C TYR A 114 7.31 -3.49 -11.17
N TYR A 115 7.61 -4.30 -10.16
CA TYR A 115 8.99 -4.61 -9.83
C TYR A 115 9.70 -5.34 -10.97
N GLY A 116 10.87 -4.84 -11.34
CA GLY A 116 11.68 -5.40 -12.44
C GLY A 116 11.23 -4.99 -13.85
N ARG A 117 10.12 -4.25 -13.99
CA ARG A 117 9.71 -3.67 -15.28
C ARG A 117 10.47 -2.37 -15.54
N THR A 118 10.90 -2.17 -16.79
CA THR A 118 11.50 -0.90 -17.22
C THR A 118 10.42 0.04 -17.75
N THR A 119 10.74 1.33 -17.90
CA THR A 119 9.77 2.35 -18.30
C THR A 119 9.25 2.23 -19.74
N VAL A 120 9.65 1.20 -20.50
CA VAL A 120 9.24 0.99 -21.89
C VAL A 120 7.76 0.60 -21.94
N SER A 121 6.96 1.37 -22.69
CA SER A 121 5.50 1.51 -22.54
C SER A 121 4.65 0.30 -22.91
N HIS A 122 5.22 -0.81 -23.37
CA HIS A 122 4.45 -1.94 -23.90
C HIS A 122 4.23 -3.09 -22.90
N ASP A 123 4.89 -3.07 -21.75
CA ASP A 123 4.80 -4.13 -20.74
C ASP A 123 4.30 -3.61 -19.38
N ARG A 124 3.80 -2.37 -19.33
CA ARG A 124 3.28 -1.82 -18.07
C ARG A 124 1.88 -2.35 -17.78
N PRO A 125 1.64 -2.86 -16.56
CA PRO A 125 0.30 -3.27 -16.15
C PRO A 125 -0.64 -2.08 -16.03
N ASN A 126 -1.96 -2.32 -16.18
CA ASN A 126 -2.95 -1.25 -16.15
C ASN A 126 -3.30 -0.73 -14.75
N LEU A 127 -2.30 -0.56 -13.88
CA LEU A 127 -2.45 0.12 -12.59
C LEU A 127 -2.05 1.60 -12.67
N ASP A 128 -1.51 2.07 -13.80
CA ASP A 128 -1.16 3.48 -14.01
C ASP A 128 -2.41 4.37 -13.92
N GLU A 129 -3.59 3.82 -14.16
CA GLU A 129 -4.88 4.50 -13.94
C GLU A 129 -5.14 4.84 -12.47
N TRP A 130 -4.55 4.13 -11.51
CA TRP A 130 -4.67 4.46 -10.08
C TRP A 130 -3.89 5.73 -9.67
N THR A 131 -3.17 6.34 -10.63
CA THR A 131 -2.44 7.59 -10.44
C THR A 131 -3.02 8.74 -11.27
N ARG A 132 -4.02 8.47 -12.11
CA ARG A 132 -4.54 9.42 -13.10
C ARG A 132 -6.00 9.79 -12.81
N GLY A 133 -6.34 11.05 -13.07
CA GLY A 133 -7.71 11.54 -12.95
C GLY A 133 -8.10 11.98 -11.54
N SER A 134 -9.40 11.97 -11.24
CA SER A 134 -9.94 12.39 -9.94
C SER A 134 -9.81 11.30 -8.89
N LEU A 135 -9.71 11.67 -7.60
CA LEU A 135 -9.66 10.71 -6.50
C LEU A 135 -10.87 9.77 -6.48
N HIS A 136 -12.05 10.31 -6.81
CA HIS A 136 -13.27 9.49 -6.95
C HIS A 136 -13.15 8.48 -8.10
N GLY A 137 -12.60 8.89 -9.25
CA GLY A 137 -12.35 7.98 -10.37
C GLY A 137 -11.38 6.85 -10.01
N ILE A 138 -10.28 7.19 -9.32
CA ILE A 138 -9.33 6.19 -8.80
C ILE A 138 -10.04 5.23 -7.84
N ALA A 139 -10.90 5.72 -6.94
CA ALA A 139 -11.66 4.88 -6.02
C ALA A 139 -12.55 3.88 -6.74
N MET A 140 -13.30 4.33 -7.76
CA MET A 140 -14.20 3.49 -8.54
C MET A 140 -13.43 2.42 -9.32
N LEU A 141 -12.28 2.77 -9.91
CA LEU A 141 -11.42 1.81 -10.60
C LEU A 141 -10.87 0.75 -9.65
N LYS A 142 -10.35 1.17 -8.48
CA LYS A 142 -9.90 0.25 -7.43
C LYS A 142 -11.03 -0.69 -7.00
N ALA A 143 -12.18 -0.14 -6.63
CA ALA A 143 -13.34 -0.92 -6.19
C ALA A 143 -13.79 -1.93 -7.25
N GLY A 144 -13.78 -1.52 -8.52
CA GLY A 144 -13.98 -2.43 -9.65
C GLY A 144 -12.94 -3.55 -9.66
N MET A 145 -11.65 -3.22 -9.65
CA MET A 145 -10.57 -4.21 -9.72
C MET A 145 -10.48 -5.16 -8.51
N MET A 146 -11.08 -4.81 -7.37
CA MET A 146 -11.11 -5.67 -6.18
C MET A 146 -12.27 -6.69 -6.16
N ASN A 147 -13.13 -6.72 -7.20
CA ASN A 147 -14.09 -7.82 -7.33
C ASN A 147 -13.41 -9.07 -7.94
N ALA A 148 -13.88 -10.27 -7.60
CA ALA A 148 -13.23 -11.53 -7.99
C ALA A 148 -12.88 -11.62 -9.49
N GLN A 149 -13.81 -11.25 -10.37
CA GLN A 149 -13.63 -11.36 -11.82
C GLN A 149 -12.54 -10.40 -12.33
N LEU A 150 -12.59 -9.13 -11.92
CA LEU A 150 -11.61 -8.14 -12.36
C LEU A 150 -10.28 -8.27 -11.62
N PHE A 151 -10.30 -8.81 -10.41
CA PHE A 151 -9.09 -9.10 -9.67
C PHE A 151 -8.24 -10.13 -10.42
N GLU A 152 -8.82 -11.25 -10.83
CA GLU A 152 -8.12 -12.26 -11.63
C GLU A 152 -7.68 -11.71 -12.99
N THR A 153 -8.61 -11.12 -13.74
CA THR A 153 -8.37 -10.75 -15.15
C THR A 153 -7.59 -9.46 -15.35
N SER A 154 -7.52 -8.59 -14.34
CA SER A 154 -6.82 -7.30 -14.42
C SER A 154 -5.65 -7.20 -13.45
N VAL A 155 -5.81 -7.62 -12.18
CA VAL A 155 -4.76 -7.47 -11.16
C VAL A 155 -3.78 -8.63 -11.19
N LEU A 156 -4.25 -9.88 -11.07
CA LEU A 156 -3.37 -11.06 -11.11
C LEU A 156 -2.76 -11.24 -12.51
N ALA A 157 -3.52 -10.99 -13.58
CA ALA A 157 -2.98 -10.99 -14.94
C ALA A 157 -1.85 -9.96 -15.16
N ALA A 158 -1.81 -8.88 -14.36
CA ALA A 158 -0.80 -7.84 -14.42
C ALA A 158 0.49 -8.15 -13.64
N PHE A 159 0.48 -9.14 -12.75
CA PHE A 159 1.67 -9.52 -11.99
C PHE A 159 2.79 -9.88 -12.97
N HIS A 160 3.98 -9.36 -12.68
CA HIS A 160 5.16 -9.71 -13.43
C HIS A 160 5.43 -11.22 -13.27
N PRO A 161 5.87 -11.95 -14.32
CA PRO A 161 6.06 -13.42 -14.25
C PRO A 161 6.96 -13.90 -13.12
N LYS A 162 7.83 -13.01 -12.63
CA LYS A 162 8.65 -13.26 -11.43
C LYS A 162 7.81 -13.60 -10.20
N PHE A 163 6.58 -13.10 -10.07
CA PHE A 163 5.71 -13.28 -8.89
C PHE A 163 4.53 -14.24 -9.17
N ASP A 164 4.62 -15.09 -10.20
CA ASP A 164 3.54 -16.03 -10.52
C ASP A 164 3.27 -17.00 -9.36
N ASP A 165 4.32 -17.38 -8.62
CA ASP A 165 4.24 -18.21 -7.40
C ASP A 165 3.41 -17.57 -6.28
N LEU A 166 3.24 -16.25 -6.30
CA LEU A 166 2.45 -15.55 -5.28
C LEU A 166 0.96 -15.49 -5.62
N LYS A 167 0.56 -15.72 -6.88
CA LYS A 167 -0.85 -15.56 -7.32
C LYS A 167 -1.82 -16.48 -6.60
N GLU A 168 -1.37 -17.67 -6.18
CA GLU A 168 -2.22 -18.66 -5.52
C GLU A 168 -2.55 -18.29 -4.06
N PHE A 169 -1.87 -17.30 -3.48
CA PHE A 169 -2.00 -16.92 -2.07
C PHE A 169 -2.75 -15.59 -1.87
N VAL A 170 -3.26 -14.99 -2.95
CA VAL A 170 -3.79 -13.62 -2.98
C VAL A 170 -5.25 -13.61 -3.37
#